data_AF-A0A1G1I4Y0-F1
#
_entry.id   AF-A0A1G1I4Y0-F1
#
_cell.length_a   1.000
_cell.length_b   1.000
_cell.length_c   1.000
_cell.angle_alpha   90.00
_cell.angle_beta   90.00
_cell.angle_gamma   90.00
#
_symmetry.space_group_name_H-M   'P 1'
#
loop_
_entity.id
_entity.type
_entity.pdbx_description
1 polymer ?
#
loop_
_entity_poly.entity_id
_entity_poly.type
_entity_poly.pdbx_seq_one_letter_code
_entity_poly.pdbx_strand_id
1 'polypeptide(L)'
;MIEGIASSIQVFVESLGDKFLPLAMALSTVGVATMAFIQMAREIFPIRRKFHEFQARRWFDQAAAHVQKPEVLEAWKKAGVTPPDPANAFHQFVRLTTAGDAGAVLSLEIEQLAGQMAAASRVAVDSLSAGPDFLHCLAAHAYPSDLADAEKARTVYASLSKEDQAAAAEARARVQHFIQRAIDGFQVSVSHRWKLWHHVASLAIGFAIVYMALTHAGGGKWGVAGAVLISIVAAFVAPVSKDLVAALQQLRKK
;
A
#
# COMPACT_ATOMS: atom_id res chain seq x y z
N MET A 1 -7.81 18.73 -54.90
CA MET A 1 -8.22 18.74 -53.47
C MET A 1 -7.48 17.69 -52.65
N ILE A 2 -7.37 16.43 -53.12
CA ILE A 2 -6.67 15.35 -52.40
C ILE A 2 -5.15 15.62 -52.25
N GLU A 3 -4.47 16.15 -53.27
CA GLU A 3 -3.03 16.46 -53.21
C GLU A 3 -2.67 17.53 -52.17
N GLY A 4 -3.54 18.51 -51.93
CA GLY A 4 -3.33 19.57 -50.93
C GLY A 4 -3.44 19.06 -49.48
N ILE A 5 -4.30 18.07 -49.24
CA ILE A 5 -4.44 17.44 -47.92
C ILE A 5 -3.19 16.60 -47.60
N ALA A 6 -2.68 15.84 -48.59
CA ALA A 6 -1.48 15.03 -48.42
C ALA A 6 -0.24 15.88 -48.06
N SER A 7 -0.03 17.00 -48.77
CA SER A 7 1.07 17.94 -48.49
C SER A 7 0.95 18.58 -47.11
N SER A 8 -0.27 18.96 -46.69
CA SER A 8 -0.51 19.55 -45.36
C SER A 8 -0.25 18.55 -44.23
N ILE A 9 -0.61 17.27 -44.43
CA ILE A 9 -0.31 16.19 -43.48
C ILE A 9 1.20 15.97 -43.39
N GLN A 10 1.91 15.97 -44.52
CA GLN A 10 3.37 15.77 -44.52
C GLN A 10 4.10 16.90 -43.77
N VAL A 11 3.77 18.16 -44.05
CA VAL A 11 4.36 19.33 -43.35
C VAL A 11 4.05 19.29 -41.85
N PHE A 12 2.84 18.87 -41.46
CA PHE A 12 2.48 18.69 -40.06
C PHE A 12 3.33 17.59 -39.40
N VAL A 13 3.53 16.45 -40.06
CA VAL A 13 4.34 15.33 -39.54
C VAL A 13 5.80 15.72 -39.39
N GLU A 14 6.38 16.42 -40.38
CA GLU A 14 7.77 16.89 -40.33
C GLU A 14 7.97 17.93 -39.21
N SER A 15 7.07 18.92 -39.10
CA SER A 15 7.08 19.92 -38.03
C SER A 15 6.88 19.32 -36.64
N LEU A 16 6.05 18.26 -36.55
CA LEU A 16 5.86 17.50 -35.34
C LEU A 16 7.17 16.79 -34.98
N GLY A 17 7.83 16.11 -35.92
CA GLY A 17 9.09 15.40 -35.70
C GLY A 17 10.20 16.28 -35.13
N ASP A 18 10.44 17.44 -35.76
CA ASP A 18 11.53 18.37 -35.38
C ASP A 18 11.37 18.95 -33.98
N LYS A 19 10.12 19.18 -33.53
CA LYS A 19 9.82 19.73 -32.21
C LYS A 19 9.59 18.65 -31.16
N PHE A 20 9.13 17.48 -31.58
CA PHE A 20 8.81 16.37 -30.70
C PHE A 20 10.07 15.82 -30.02
N LEU A 21 11.17 15.64 -30.75
CA LEU A 21 12.38 15.05 -30.16
C LEU A 21 12.98 15.94 -29.04
N PRO A 22 13.18 17.27 -29.21
CA PRO A 22 13.60 18.14 -28.11
C PRO A 22 12.63 18.15 -26.94
N LEU A 23 11.32 18.17 -27.20
CA LEU A 23 10.30 18.12 -26.15
C LEU A 23 10.37 16.80 -25.38
N ALA A 24 10.47 15.66 -26.07
CA ALA A 24 10.59 14.34 -25.46
C ALA A 24 11.87 14.23 -24.62
N MET A 25 13.00 14.79 -25.07
CA MET A 25 14.22 14.85 -24.29
C MET A 25 14.08 15.72 -23.03
N ALA A 26 13.42 16.87 -23.15
CA ALA A 26 13.15 17.74 -22.00
C ALA A 26 12.24 17.04 -20.96
N LEU A 27 11.14 16.43 -21.42
CA LEU A 27 10.23 15.66 -20.56
C LEU A 27 10.92 14.45 -19.92
N SER A 28 11.79 13.76 -20.66
CA SER A 28 12.59 12.67 -20.12
C SER A 28 13.54 13.14 -19.03
N THR A 29 14.20 14.29 -19.24
CA THR A 29 15.07 14.90 -18.23
C THR A 29 14.30 15.24 -16.95
N VAL A 30 13.10 15.82 -17.09
CA VAL A 30 12.21 16.10 -15.95
C VAL A 30 11.79 14.80 -15.26
N GLY A 31 11.45 13.75 -16.02
CA GLY A 31 11.09 12.45 -15.47
C GLY A 31 12.23 11.79 -14.69
N VAL A 32 13.46 11.86 -15.21
CA VAL A 32 14.68 11.37 -14.53
C VAL A 32 14.94 12.15 -13.26
N ALA A 33 14.89 13.49 -13.32
CA ALA A 33 15.10 14.36 -12.16
C ALA A 33 14.04 14.12 -11.06
N THR A 34 12.77 13.97 -11.46
CA THR A 34 11.66 13.66 -10.54
C THR A 34 11.89 12.32 -9.83
N MET A 35 12.29 11.29 -10.57
CA MET A 35 12.58 9.97 -9.99
C MET A 35 13.75 10.02 -9.01
N ALA A 36 14.84 10.70 -9.38
CA ALA A 36 16.01 10.87 -8.52
C ALA A 36 15.64 11.59 -7.21
N PHE A 37 14.81 12.63 -7.30
CA PHE A 37 14.32 13.35 -6.12
C PHE A 37 13.45 12.47 -5.22
N ILE A 38 12.53 11.69 -5.79
CA ILE A 38 11.69 10.75 -5.03
C ILE A 38 12.55 9.67 -4.35
N GLN A 39 13.54 9.12 -5.06
CA GLN A 39 14.47 8.13 -4.50
C GLN A 39 15.26 8.71 -3.33
N MET A 40 15.87 9.87 -3.52
CA MET A 40 16.59 10.60 -2.47
C MET A 40 15.69 10.87 -1.26
N ALA A 41 14.45 11.34 -1.47
CA ALA A 41 13.50 11.56 -0.38
C ALA A 41 13.15 10.26 0.37
N ARG A 42 13.01 9.13 -0.33
CA ARG A 42 12.74 7.83 0.29
C ARG A 42 13.93 7.29 1.09
N GLU A 43 15.15 7.60 0.69
CA GLU A 43 16.37 7.17 1.39
C GLU A 43 16.65 8.02 2.63
N ILE A 44 16.43 9.33 2.53
CA ILE A 44 16.68 10.26 3.64
C ILE A 44 15.59 10.14 4.72
N PHE A 45 14.32 9.99 4.30
CA PHE A 45 13.19 10.03 5.22
C PHE A 45 12.58 8.64 5.40
N PRO A 46 12.22 8.24 6.64
CA PRO A 46 11.55 6.96 6.92
C PRO A 46 10.05 7.01 6.52
N ILE A 47 9.75 7.48 5.31
CA ILE A 47 8.39 7.70 4.79
C ILE A 47 7.61 6.40 4.79
N ARG A 48 8.23 5.32 4.29
CA ARG A 48 7.63 3.98 4.28
C ARG A 48 7.26 3.52 5.69
N ARG A 49 8.19 3.65 6.64
CA ARG A 49 7.97 3.25 8.03
C ARG A 49 6.76 3.98 8.63
N LYS A 50 6.71 5.30 8.50
CA LYS A 50 5.60 6.12 9.02
C LYS A 50 4.28 5.77 8.32
N PHE A 51 4.31 5.54 7.01
CA PHE A 51 3.13 5.15 6.25
C PHE A 51 2.61 3.77 6.67
N HIS A 52 3.47 2.76 6.79
CA HIS A 52 3.10 1.43 7.26
C HIS A 52 2.60 1.46 8.71
N GLU A 53 3.25 2.23 9.59
CA GLU A 53 2.80 2.43 10.97
C GLU A 53 1.37 3.01 11.00
N PHE A 54 1.15 4.11 10.29
CA PHE A 54 -0.16 4.74 10.21
C PHE A 54 -1.23 3.78 9.67
N GLN A 55 -0.91 3.06 8.60
CA GLN A 55 -1.84 2.14 7.96
C GLN A 55 -2.15 0.91 8.83
N ALA A 56 -1.15 0.35 9.51
CA ALA A 56 -1.34 -0.76 10.43
C ALA A 56 -2.16 -0.35 11.65
N ARG A 57 -1.84 0.77 12.30
CA ARG A 57 -2.62 1.32 13.43
C ARG A 57 -4.07 1.57 13.05
N ARG A 58 -4.30 2.28 11.93
CA ARG A 58 -5.64 2.52 11.40
C ARG A 58 -6.40 1.22 11.14
N TRP A 59 -5.72 0.17 10.67
CA TRP A 59 -6.35 -1.11 10.43
C TRP A 59 -6.77 -1.81 11.73
N PHE A 60 -5.91 -1.80 12.75
CA PHE A 60 -6.27 -2.29 14.10
C PHE A 60 -7.42 -1.48 14.72
N ASP A 61 -7.40 -0.15 14.59
CA ASP A 61 -8.48 0.72 15.06
C ASP A 61 -9.81 0.41 14.37
N GLN A 62 -9.78 0.16 13.06
CA GLN A 62 -10.96 -0.21 12.28
C GLN A 62 -11.52 -1.59 12.69
N ALA A 63 -10.65 -2.55 12.95
CA ALA A 63 -11.02 -3.87 13.44
C ALA A 63 -11.68 -3.78 14.83
N ALA A 64 -11.07 -3.06 15.76
CA ALA A 64 -11.62 -2.84 17.10
C ALA A 64 -12.96 -2.09 17.02
N ALA A 65 -13.06 -1.04 16.20
CA ALA A 65 -14.32 -0.31 15.99
C ALA A 65 -15.44 -1.19 15.41
N HIS A 66 -15.11 -2.20 14.60
CA HIS A 66 -16.10 -3.17 14.12
C HIS A 66 -16.66 -4.02 15.26
N VAL A 67 -15.80 -4.51 16.16
CA VAL A 67 -16.21 -5.31 17.33
C VAL A 67 -17.06 -4.48 18.30
N GLN A 68 -16.84 -3.18 18.39
CA GLN A 68 -17.62 -2.28 19.25
C GLN A 68 -19.04 -1.99 18.75
N LYS A 69 -19.41 -2.44 17.55
CA LYS A 69 -20.80 -2.33 17.09
C LYS A 69 -21.73 -3.14 18.00
N PRO A 70 -22.90 -2.62 18.42
CA PRO A 70 -23.74 -3.27 19.44
C PRO A 70 -24.04 -4.75 19.15
N GLU A 71 -24.39 -5.08 17.91
CA GLU A 71 -24.73 -6.42 17.47
C GLU A 71 -23.54 -7.39 17.50
N VAL A 72 -22.34 -6.91 17.18
CA VAL A 72 -21.11 -7.70 17.20
C VAL A 72 -20.64 -7.87 18.64
N LEU A 73 -20.65 -6.78 19.41
CA LEU A 73 -20.24 -6.77 20.81
C LEU A 73 -21.09 -7.72 21.66
N GLU A 74 -22.40 -7.78 21.44
CA GLU A 74 -23.29 -8.72 22.12
C GLU A 74 -22.93 -10.17 21.78
N ALA A 75 -22.68 -10.48 20.50
CA ALA A 75 -22.26 -11.81 20.07
C ALA A 75 -20.90 -12.21 20.67
N TRP A 76 -19.94 -11.28 20.76
CA TRP A 76 -18.65 -11.49 21.42
C TRP A 76 -18.80 -11.76 22.92
N LYS A 77 -19.60 -10.94 23.61
CA LYS A 77 -19.90 -11.14 25.04
C LYS A 77 -20.57 -12.48 25.30
N LYS A 78 -21.54 -12.88 24.45
CA LYS A 78 -22.22 -14.18 24.55
C LYS A 78 -21.25 -15.34 24.33
N ALA A 79 -20.27 -15.18 23.45
CA ALA A 79 -19.23 -16.16 23.21
C ALA A 79 -18.12 -16.15 24.29
N GLY A 80 -18.13 -15.19 25.22
CA GLY A 80 -17.10 -15.05 26.25
C GLY A 80 -15.78 -14.46 25.74
N VAL A 81 -15.78 -13.83 24.56
CA VAL A 81 -14.59 -13.22 23.95
C VAL A 81 -14.50 -11.76 24.37
N THR A 82 -13.33 -11.34 24.84
CA THR A 82 -13.08 -9.94 25.23
C THR A 82 -12.80 -9.09 23.99
N PRO A 83 -13.40 -7.90 23.84
CA PRO A 83 -13.09 -6.99 22.73
C PRO A 83 -11.60 -6.58 22.74
N PRO A 84 -10.94 -6.47 21.57
CA PRO A 84 -9.53 -6.12 21.52
C PRO A 84 -9.26 -4.65 21.83
N ASP A 85 -8.13 -4.37 22.50
CA ASP A 85 -7.49 -3.05 22.51
C ASP A 85 -6.57 -2.88 21.29
N PRO A 86 -6.87 -1.97 20.34
CA PRO A 86 -6.06 -1.82 19.12
C PRO A 86 -4.62 -1.36 19.38
N ALA A 87 -4.37 -0.59 20.45
CA ALA A 87 -3.01 -0.16 20.77
C ALA A 87 -2.16 -1.33 21.27
N ASN A 88 -2.73 -2.16 22.15
CA ASN A 88 -2.09 -3.38 22.62
C ASN A 88 -1.95 -4.42 21.51
N ALA A 89 -2.94 -4.55 20.61
CA ALA A 89 -2.86 -5.41 19.43
C ALA A 89 -1.66 -5.07 18.54
N PHE A 90 -1.45 -3.77 18.27
CA PHE A 90 -0.28 -3.31 17.52
C PHE A 90 1.04 -3.61 18.25
N HIS A 91 1.09 -3.39 19.57
CA HIS A 91 2.27 -3.70 20.37
C HIS A 91 2.59 -5.21 20.38
N GLN A 92 1.56 -6.07 20.50
CA GLN A 92 1.70 -7.52 20.42
C GLN A 92 2.18 -7.96 19.03
N PHE A 93 1.67 -7.37 17.95
CA PHE A 93 2.17 -7.60 16.60
C PHE A 93 3.68 -7.33 16.49
N VAL A 94 4.13 -6.16 16.95
CA VAL A 94 5.55 -5.79 16.92
C VAL A 94 6.38 -6.76 17.77
N ARG A 95 5.89 -7.10 18.97
CA ARG A 95 6.56 -8.06 19.87
C ARG A 95 6.70 -9.44 19.23
N LEU A 96 5.64 -9.95 18.61
CA LEU A 96 5.61 -11.30 18.01
C LEU A 96 6.44 -11.40 16.74
N THR A 97 6.66 -10.30 16.01
CA THR A 97 7.44 -10.29 14.77
C THR A 97 8.91 -10.01 14.97
N THR A 98 9.25 -9.05 15.83
CA THR A 98 10.60 -8.47 15.91
C THR A 98 11.04 -8.22 17.35
N ALA A 99 10.45 -8.93 18.31
CA ALA A 99 10.77 -8.82 19.73
C ALA A 99 10.68 -7.38 20.29
N GLY A 100 9.86 -6.53 19.67
CA GLY A 100 9.66 -5.13 20.10
C GLY A 100 10.22 -4.06 19.16
N ASP A 101 11.02 -4.43 18.14
CA ASP A 101 11.57 -3.46 17.19
C ASP A 101 10.56 -3.09 16.08
N ALA A 102 9.69 -2.13 16.41
CA ALA A 102 8.74 -1.57 15.45
C ALA A 102 9.44 -0.99 14.20
N GLY A 103 10.67 -0.48 14.35
CA GLY A 103 11.45 0.09 13.26
C GLY A 103 11.78 -0.95 12.20
N ALA A 104 12.30 -2.10 12.64
CA ALA A 104 12.64 -3.22 11.78
C ALA A 104 11.43 -3.71 10.99
N VAL A 105 10.32 -4.07 11.67
CA VAL A 105 9.16 -4.68 10.99
C VAL A 105 8.44 -3.70 10.05
N LEU A 106 8.30 -2.43 10.42
CA LEU A 106 7.54 -1.45 9.63
C LEU A 106 8.34 -0.88 8.44
N SER A 107 9.66 -1.09 8.43
CA SER A 107 10.53 -0.68 7.32
C SER A 107 10.50 -1.65 6.12
N LEU A 108 10.00 -2.87 6.33
CA LEU A 108 9.91 -3.93 5.32
C LEU A 108 9.06 -3.51 4.12
N GLU A 109 9.27 -4.16 2.97
CA GLU A 109 8.31 -4.09 1.86
C GLU A 109 6.95 -4.66 2.31
N ILE A 110 5.86 -4.21 1.70
CA ILE A 110 4.50 -4.57 2.15
C ILE A 110 4.23 -6.08 2.06
N GLU A 111 4.80 -6.79 1.08
CA GLU A 111 4.75 -8.24 0.96
C GLU A 111 5.45 -8.93 2.15
N GLN A 112 6.61 -8.41 2.55
CA GLN A 112 7.37 -8.93 3.68
C GLN A 112 6.68 -8.60 5.01
N LEU A 113 6.12 -7.39 5.16
CA LEU A 113 5.33 -6.99 6.31
C LEU A 113 4.11 -7.91 6.49
N ALA A 114 3.35 -8.17 5.40
CA ALA A 114 2.24 -9.10 5.42
C ALA A 114 2.68 -10.54 5.76
N GLY A 115 3.83 -10.97 5.23
CA GLY A 115 4.46 -12.25 5.60
C GLY A 115 4.78 -12.35 7.09
N GLN A 116 5.32 -11.29 7.69
CA GLN A 116 5.58 -11.22 9.13
C GLN A 116 4.28 -11.21 9.94
N MET A 117 3.25 -10.50 9.50
CA MET A 117 1.92 -10.54 10.12
C MET A 117 1.33 -11.96 10.10
N ALA A 118 1.48 -12.69 8.99
CA ALA A 118 1.02 -14.06 8.86
C ALA A 118 1.83 -15.04 9.73
N ALA A 119 3.14 -14.83 9.88
CA ALA A 119 3.95 -15.60 10.80
C ALA A 119 3.54 -15.35 12.26
N ALA A 120 3.39 -14.08 12.65
CA ALA A 120 2.97 -13.69 13.99
C ALA A 120 1.55 -14.18 14.31
N SER A 121 0.64 -14.19 13.34
CA SER A 121 -0.73 -14.65 13.56
C SER A 121 -0.79 -16.14 13.85
N ARG A 122 0.08 -16.96 13.22
CA ARG A 122 0.21 -18.38 13.57
C ARG A 122 0.65 -18.56 15.02
N VAL A 123 1.66 -17.82 15.45
CA VAL A 123 2.10 -17.82 16.85
C VAL A 123 0.98 -17.40 17.80
N ALA A 124 0.20 -16.38 17.44
CA ALA A 124 -0.93 -15.92 18.24
C ALA A 124 -2.05 -16.96 18.32
N VAL A 125 -2.33 -17.70 17.23
CA VAL A 125 -3.29 -18.81 17.21
C VAL A 125 -2.78 -20.00 18.03
N ASP A 126 -1.48 -20.33 17.93
CA ASP A 126 -0.85 -21.40 18.71
C ASP A 126 -0.78 -21.05 20.21
N SER A 127 -0.58 -19.77 20.52
CA SER A 127 -0.43 -19.25 21.87
C SER A 127 -1.20 -17.93 22.04
N LEU A 128 -2.52 -18.04 22.26
CA LEU A 128 -3.42 -16.90 22.58
C LEU A 128 -2.88 -15.98 23.69
N SER A 129 -2.08 -16.49 24.63
CA SER A 129 -1.51 -15.67 25.72
C SER A 129 -0.39 -14.75 25.22
N ALA A 130 0.21 -15.08 24.08
CA ALA A 130 1.26 -14.30 23.47
C ALA A 130 0.71 -13.10 22.67
N GLY A 131 -0.58 -13.06 22.32
CA GLY A 131 -1.16 -11.92 21.61
C GLY A 131 -2.67 -11.98 21.43
N PRO A 132 -3.47 -11.89 22.52
CA PRO A 132 -4.92 -12.00 22.44
C PRO A 132 -5.54 -10.85 21.64
N ASP A 133 -5.19 -9.60 21.94
CA ASP A 133 -5.72 -8.43 21.23
C ASP A 133 -5.31 -8.43 19.75
N PHE A 134 -4.08 -8.85 19.45
CA PHE A 134 -3.63 -9.00 18.07
C PHE A 134 -4.48 -10.02 17.32
N LEU A 135 -4.66 -11.21 17.89
CA LEU A 135 -5.50 -12.24 17.29
C LEU A 135 -6.95 -11.78 17.10
N HIS A 136 -7.52 -11.17 18.13
CA HIS A 136 -8.90 -10.68 18.13
C HIS A 136 -9.11 -9.57 17.08
N CYS A 137 -8.14 -8.67 16.89
CA CYS A 137 -8.20 -7.72 15.78
C CYS A 137 -8.14 -8.42 14.41
N LEU A 138 -7.27 -9.42 14.22
CA LEU A 138 -7.19 -10.16 12.96
C LEU A 138 -8.47 -10.94 12.66
N ALA A 139 -9.12 -11.45 13.71
CA ALA A 139 -10.35 -12.22 13.67
C ALA A 139 -11.61 -11.35 13.87
N ALA A 140 -11.51 -10.01 13.77
CA ALA A 140 -12.60 -9.10 14.13
C ALA A 140 -13.91 -9.35 13.38
N HIS A 141 -13.86 -9.88 12.15
CA HIS A 141 -15.07 -10.28 11.39
C HIS A 141 -15.25 -11.80 11.26
N ALA A 142 -14.49 -12.61 12.00
CA ALA A 142 -14.79 -14.03 12.14
C ALA A 142 -16.04 -14.23 13.01
N TYR A 143 -16.64 -15.42 12.95
CA TYR A 143 -17.73 -15.76 13.84
C TYR A 143 -17.22 -15.83 15.29
N PRO A 144 -17.84 -15.11 16.24
CA PRO A 144 -17.35 -15.08 17.63
C PRO A 144 -17.37 -16.46 18.29
N SER A 145 -18.29 -17.34 17.88
CA SER A 145 -18.34 -18.74 18.32
C SER A 145 -17.11 -19.53 17.88
N ASP A 146 -16.66 -19.36 16.64
CA ASP A 146 -15.47 -20.06 16.12
C ASP A 146 -14.21 -19.63 16.88
N LEU A 147 -14.13 -18.34 17.22
CA LEU A 147 -13.04 -17.81 18.02
C LEU A 147 -13.07 -18.39 19.44
N ALA A 148 -14.23 -18.37 20.11
CA ALA A 148 -14.39 -18.95 21.43
C ALA A 148 -14.09 -20.46 21.47
N ASP A 149 -14.53 -21.22 20.46
CA ASP A 149 -14.26 -22.65 20.35
C ASP A 149 -12.76 -22.91 20.13
N ALA A 150 -12.10 -22.10 19.29
CA ALA A 150 -10.65 -22.16 19.12
C ALA A 150 -9.89 -21.82 20.42
N GLU A 151 -10.39 -20.89 21.23
CA GLU A 151 -9.78 -20.55 22.52
C GLU A 151 -9.96 -21.64 23.58
N LYS A 152 -11.19 -22.16 23.70
CA LYS A 152 -11.54 -23.25 24.62
C LYS A 152 -10.77 -24.52 24.31
N ALA A 153 -10.64 -24.85 23.03
CA ALA A 153 -9.85 -25.98 22.59
C ALA A 153 -8.45 -25.99 23.21
N ARG A 154 -7.80 -24.84 23.35
CA ARG A 154 -6.43 -24.76 23.86
C ARG A 154 -6.31 -25.09 25.35
N THR A 155 -7.27 -24.66 26.17
CA THR A 155 -7.18 -24.80 27.63
C THR A 155 -7.51 -26.22 28.10
N VAL A 156 -8.37 -26.92 27.36
CA VAL A 156 -8.89 -28.24 27.76
C VAL A 156 -8.67 -29.32 26.71
N TYR A 157 -7.83 -29.09 25.68
CA TYR A 157 -7.68 -29.99 24.52
C TYR A 157 -7.56 -31.47 24.89
N ALA A 158 -6.65 -31.78 25.82
CA ALA A 158 -6.35 -33.15 26.24
C ALA A 158 -7.52 -33.83 26.96
N SER A 159 -8.45 -33.06 27.53
CA SER A 159 -9.63 -33.54 28.23
C SER A 159 -10.90 -33.56 27.38
N LEU A 160 -10.86 -33.01 26.16
CA LEU A 160 -11.99 -33.00 25.24
C LEU A 160 -12.23 -34.39 24.64
N SER A 161 -13.49 -34.69 24.32
CA SER A 161 -13.82 -35.88 23.53
C SER A 161 -13.19 -35.79 22.13
N LYS A 162 -13.04 -36.92 21.42
CA LYS A 162 -12.50 -36.91 20.05
C LYS A 162 -13.34 -36.06 19.09
N GLU A 163 -14.65 -36.04 19.30
CA GLU A 163 -15.59 -35.23 18.52
C GLU A 163 -15.37 -33.73 18.78
N ASP A 164 -15.25 -33.34 20.06
CA ASP A 164 -14.96 -31.96 20.44
C ASP A 164 -13.58 -31.50 19.97
N GLN A 165 -12.57 -32.38 19.99
CA GLN A 165 -11.23 -32.10 19.45
C GLN A 165 -11.28 -31.84 17.94
N ALA A 166 -12.09 -32.59 17.20
CA ALA A 166 -12.29 -32.39 15.76
C ALA A 166 -13.01 -31.07 15.48
N ALA A 167 -14.10 -30.77 16.20
CA ALA A 167 -14.85 -29.51 16.08
C ALA A 167 -13.96 -28.30 16.40
N ALA A 168 -13.16 -28.39 17.46
CA ALA A 168 -12.17 -27.39 17.83
C ALA A 168 -11.11 -27.15 16.73
N ALA A 169 -10.57 -28.22 16.16
CA ALA A 169 -9.59 -28.13 15.08
C ALA A 169 -10.21 -27.47 13.83
N GLU A 170 -11.46 -27.77 13.54
CA GLU A 170 -12.20 -27.16 12.43
C GLU A 170 -12.46 -25.66 12.67
N ALA A 171 -12.93 -25.28 13.85
CA ALA A 171 -13.13 -23.88 14.23
C ALA A 171 -11.84 -23.08 14.12
N ARG A 172 -10.72 -23.64 14.62
CA ARG A 172 -9.39 -23.06 14.48
C ARG A 172 -9.00 -22.89 13.00
N ALA A 173 -9.26 -23.88 12.14
CA ALA A 173 -8.97 -23.78 10.71
C ALA A 173 -9.79 -22.66 10.04
N ARG A 174 -11.07 -22.51 10.41
CA ARG A 174 -11.93 -21.41 9.92
C ARG A 174 -11.39 -20.04 10.34
N VAL A 175 -11.00 -19.88 11.61
CA VAL A 175 -10.37 -18.64 12.12
C VAL A 175 -9.07 -18.35 11.37
N GLN A 176 -8.19 -19.34 11.18
CA GLN A 176 -6.93 -19.15 10.44
C GLN A 176 -7.17 -18.74 8.98
N HIS A 177 -8.14 -19.36 8.30
CA HIS A 177 -8.51 -18.97 6.94
C HIS A 177 -9.01 -17.52 6.90
N PHE A 178 -9.86 -17.13 7.86
CA PHE A 178 -10.36 -15.77 7.96
C PHE A 178 -9.22 -14.76 8.15
N ILE A 179 -8.32 -15.02 9.10
CA ILE A 179 -7.15 -14.19 9.38
C ILE A 179 -6.28 -14.02 8.13
N GLN A 180 -6.02 -15.10 7.38
CA GLN A 180 -5.24 -15.01 6.14
C GLN A 180 -5.90 -14.07 5.14
N ARG A 181 -7.23 -14.16 4.96
CA ARG A 181 -7.98 -13.26 4.06
C ARG A 181 -7.92 -11.81 4.52
N ALA A 182 -7.97 -11.57 5.83
CA ALA A 182 -7.83 -10.24 6.40
C ALA A 182 -6.44 -9.64 6.14
N ILE A 183 -5.38 -10.43 6.30
CA ILE A 183 -3.99 -10.03 6.01
C ILE A 183 -3.80 -9.77 4.51
N ASP A 184 -4.30 -10.64 3.64
CA ASP A 184 -4.24 -10.45 2.19
C ASP A 184 -4.95 -9.14 1.78
N GLY A 185 -6.14 -8.89 2.35
CA GLY A 185 -6.89 -7.65 2.14
C GLY A 185 -6.14 -6.40 2.62
N PHE A 186 -5.47 -6.48 3.77
CA PHE A 186 -4.59 -5.42 4.26
C PHE A 186 -3.44 -5.16 3.28
N GLN A 187 -2.73 -6.21 2.85
CA GLN A 187 -1.61 -6.10 1.89
C GLN A 187 -2.06 -5.40 0.60
N VAL A 188 -3.16 -5.85 -0.02
CA VAL A 188 -3.68 -5.26 -1.27
C VAL A 188 -4.05 -3.79 -1.07
N SER A 189 -4.75 -3.46 0.02
CA SER A 189 -5.18 -2.09 0.34
C SER A 189 -3.99 -1.14 0.55
N VAL A 190 -2.98 -1.57 1.32
CA VAL A 190 -1.78 -0.77 1.58
C VAL A 190 -0.95 -0.60 0.32
N SER A 191 -0.73 -1.66 -0.46
CA SER A 191 -0.02 -1.59 -1.74
C SER A 191 -0.69 -0.63 -2.72
N HIS A 192 -2.02 -0.65 -2.82
CA HIS A 192 -2.77 0.27 -3.68
C HIS A 192 -2.60 1.73 -3.22
N ARG A 193 -2.77 2.01 -1.93
CA ARG A 193 -2.62 3.36 -1.37
C ARG A 193 -1.19 3.88 -1.54
N TRP A 194 -0.18 3.04 -1.32
CA TRP A 194 1.22 3.40 -1.51
C TRP A 194 1.52 3.80 -2.97
N LYS A 195 1.01 3.03 -3.93
CA LYS A 195 1.11 3.37 -5.36
C LYS A 195 0.45 4.71 -5.68
N LEU A 196 -0.76 4.95 -5.14
CA LEU A 196 -1.45 6.22 -5.32
C LEU A 196 -0.63 7.39 -4.77
N TRP A 197 -0.07 7.25 -3.57
CA TRP A 197 0.83 8.25 -2.97
C TRP A 197 2.05 8.55 -3.85
N HIS A 198 2.67 7.52 -4.42
CA HIS A 198 3.79 7.71 -5.35
C HIS A 198 3.38 8.43 -6.63
N HIS A 199 2.23 8.10 -7.21
CA HIS A 199 1.74 8.80 -8.41
C HIS A 199 1.44 10.27 -8.12
N VAL A 200 0.76 10.56 -7.01
CA VAL A 200 0.45 11.95 -6.60
C VAL A 200 1.73 12.73 -6.31
N ALA A 201 2.68 12.14 -5.57
CA ALA A 201 3.96 12.78 -5.28
C ALA A 201 4.75 13.06 -6.56
N SER A 202 4.82 12.10 -7.48
CA SER A 202 5.50 12.27 -8.77
C SER A 202 4.87 13.36 -9.62
N LEU A 203 3.54 13.42 -9.67
CA LEU A 203 2.83 14.47 -10.39
C LEU A 203 3.11 15.85 -9.78
N ALA A 204 3.06 15.95 -8.44
CA ALA A 204 3.30 17.20 -7.72
C ALA A 204 4.74 17.71 -7.91
N ILE A 205 5.74 16.83 -7.83
CA ILE A 205 7.15 17.20 -8.02
C ILE A 205 7.41 17.56 -9.49
N GLY A 206 6.91 16.77 -10.44
CA GLY A 206 7.05 17.05 -11.87
C GLY A 206 6.42 18.40 -12.24
N PHE A 207 5.21 18.66 -11.71
CA PHE A 207 4.54 19.94 -11.85
C PHE A 207 5.41 21.09 -11.30
N ALA A 208 5.94 20.94 -10.08
CA ALA A 208 6.77 21.98 -9.47
C ALA A 208 8.04 22.27 -10.28
N ILE A 209 8.73 21.24 -10.78
CA ILE A 209 9.94 21.39 -11.60
C ILE A 209 9.64 22.15 -12.89
N VAL A 210 8.60 21.75 -13.63
CA VAL A 210 8.23 22.39 -14.91
C VAL A 210 7.73 23.81 -14.67
N TYR A 211 6.92 24.02 -13.64
CA TYR A 211 6.43 25.34 -13.29
C TYR A 211 7.58 26.29 -12.98
N MET A 212 8.52 25.89 -12.12
CA MET A 212 9.71 26.67 -11.81
C MET A 212 10.57 26.94 -13.06
N ALA A 213 10.75 25.94 -13.93
CA ALA A 213 11.49 26.12 -15.17
C ALA A 213 10.82 27.15 -16.10
N LEU A 214 9.50 27.10 -16.26
CA LEU A 214 8.76 28.02 -17.14
C LEU A 214 8.72 29.45 -16.59
N THR A 215 8.55 29.62 -15.28
CA THR A 215 8.46 30.95 -14.66
C THR A 215 9.83 31.62 -14.58
N HIS A 216 10.88 30.88 -14.22
CA HIS A 216 12.23 31.45 -14.04
C HIS A 216 13.06 31.47 -15.33
N ALA A 217 13.01 30.43 -16.16
CA ALA A 217 13.80 30.37 -17.40
C ALA A 217 13.04 30.92 -18.62
N GLY A 218 11.70 30.90 -18.60
CA GLY A 218 10.86 31.38 -19.71
C GLY A 218 10.70 32.90 -19.80
N GLY A 219 11.33 33.66 -18.89
CA GLY A 219 11.32 35.13 -18.90
C GLY A 219 9.92 35.74 -18.78
N GLY A 220 8.99 35.06 -18.09
CA GLY A 220 7.60 35.53 -17.93
C GLY A 220 6.75 35.53 -19.20
N LYS A 221 7.22 34.96 -20.31
CA LYS A 221 6.47 34.90 -21.59
C LYS A 221 5.19 34.09 -21.49
N TRP A 222 5.15 33.14 -20.56
CA TRP A 222 3.97 32.35 -20.26
C TRP A 222 3.27 32.99 -19.06
N GLY A 223 2.03 33.43 -19.24
CA GLY A 223 1.18 33.79 -18.10
C GLY A 223 1.04 32.59 -17.14
N VAL A 224 0.76 32.87 -15.86
CA VAL A 224 0.65 31.84 -14.81
C VAL A 224 -0.26 30.69 -15.23
N ALA A 225 -1.40 31.00 -15.85
CA ALA A 225 -2.34 30.00 -16.37
C ALA A 225 -1.71 29.07 -17.41
N GLY A 226 -0.91 29.61 -18.34
CA GLY A 226 -0.20 28.81 -19.34
C GLY A 226 0.87 27.91 -18.73
N ALA A 227 1.61 28.43 -17.75
CA ALA A 227 2.62 27.65 -17.03
C ALA A 227 1.99 26.48 -16.25
N VAL A 228 0.85 26.71 -15.60
CA VAL A 228 0.10 25.67 -14.89
C VAL A 228 -0.37 24.57 -15.85
N LEU A 229 -1.01 24.95 -16.96
CA LEU A 229 -1.51 23.99 -17.95
C LEU A 229 -0.39 23.13 -18.54
N ILE A 230 0.72 23.75 -18.96
CA ILE A 230 1.87 23.03 -19.52
C ILE A 230 2.48 22.10 -18.48
N SER A 231 2.59 22.53 -17.22
CA SER A 231 3.16 21.72 -16.14
C SER A 231 2.31 20.48 -15.83
N ILE A 232 0.98 20.59 -15.88
CA ILE A 232 0.08 19.43 -15.72
C ILE A 232 0.28 18.43 -16.86
N VAL A 233 0.28 18.91 -18.11
CA VAL A 233 0.47 18.04 -19.28
C VAL A 233 1.85 17.37 -19.24
N ALA A 234 2.90 18.13 -18.93
CA ALA A 234 4.26 17.62 -18.83
C ALA A 234 4.41 16.56 -17.73
N ALA A 235 3.84 16.81 -16.54
CA ALA A 235 3.91 15.88 -15.42
C ALA A 235 3.14 14.57 -15.70
N PHE A 236 2.07 14.63 -16.50
CA PHE A 236 1.34 13.43 -16.95
C PHE A 236 2.10 12.65 -18.02
N VAL A 237 2.76 13.32 -18.96
CA VAL A 237 3.46 12.68 -20.08
C VAL A 237 4.83 12.11 -19.65
N ALA A 238 5.50 12.71 -18.67
CA ALA A 238 6.86 12.34 -18.27
C ALA A 238 7.07 10.85 -17.92
N PRO A 239 6.18 10.17 -17.16
CA PRO A 239 6.31 8.73 -16.91
C PRO A 239 6.28 7.89 -18.19
N VAL A 240 5.36 8.22 -19.11
CA VAL A 240 5.22 7.52 -20.40
C VAL A 240 6.46 7.75 -21.28
N SER A 241 6.97 8.98 -21.33
CA SER A 241 8.19 9.30 -22.08
C SER A 241 9.40 8.55 -21.54
N LYS A 242 9.54 8.42 -20.21
CA LYS A 242 10.62 7.65 -19.59
C LYS A 242 10.58 6.18 -20.04
N ASP A 243 9.40 5.56 -20.00
CA ASP A 243 9.24 4.16 -20.38
C ASP A 243 9.49 3.95 -21.88
N LEU A 244 9.04 4.89 -22.73
CA LEU A 244 9.30 4.87 -24.16
C LEU A 244 10.80 4.99 -24.48
N VAL A 245 11.51 5.93 -23.82
CA VAL A 245 12.95 6.08 -24.00
C VAL A 245 13.70 4.85 -23.51
N ALA A 246 13.29 4.26 -22.38
CA ALA A 246 13.89 3.02 -21.89
C ALA A 246 13.71 1.87 -22.89
N ALA A 247 12.52 1.73 -23.48
CA ALA A 247 12.25 0.73 -24.52
C ALA A 247 13.10 0.97 -25.79
N LEU A 248 13.19 2.22 -26.27
CA LEU A 248 14.03 2.57 -27.42
C LEU A 248 15.51 2.31 -27.16
N GLN A 249 16.00 2.59 -25.95
CA GLN A 249 17.37 2.28 -25.53
C GLN A 249 17.65 0.78 -25.49
N GLN A 250 16.67 -0.04 -25.09
CA GLN A 250 16.79 -1.50 -25.14
C GLN A 250 16.85 -2.02 -26.58
N LEU A 251 16.09 -1.43 -27.51
CA LEU A 251 16.12 -1.80 -28.93
C LEU A 251 17.45 -1.44 -29.58
N ARG A 252 18.04 -0.29 -29.26
CA ARG A 252 19.35 0.13 -29.82
C ARG A 252 20.53 -0.75 -29.39
N LYS A 253 20.40 -1.47 -28.27
CA LYS A 253 21.45 -2.38 -27.76
C LYS A 253 21.44 -3.76 -28.43
N LYS A 254 20.40 -4.08 -29.19
CA LYS A 254 20.32 -5.29 -30.02
C LYS A 254 20.83 -4.99 -31.42
#